data_AF-A0A8K0G7L8-F1
#
_entry.id   AF-A0A8K0G7L8-F1
#
_cell.length_a   1.000
_cell.length_b   1.000
_cell.length_c   1.000
_cell.angle_alpha   90.00
_cell.angle_beta   90.00
_cell.angle_gamma   90.00
#
_symmetry.space_group_name_H-M   'P 1'
#
loop_
_entity.id
_entity.type
_entity.pdbx_description
1 polymer ?
#
loop_
_entity_poly.entity_id
_entity_poly.type
_entity_poly.pdbx_seq_one_letter_code
_entity_poly.pdbx_strand_id
1 'polypeptide(L)'
;MYNLGHKYSQWLDGYFSFDDIMTHTPTTAKAVGRPTKRFSESSDVTKRRRIHTLLEKSAEELSFATLMTLLAQGLRTAAEMVKRVFECSENAQQLKKAITQRKKSPIKLTSDEALASFVQKKLTKNQYVAIHTETKTHNADIFPTHAELLFAKKRCFSRNCIAVVA
;
A
#
# COMPACT_ATOMS: atom_id res chain seq x y z
N MET A 1 51.71 0.21 41.53
CA MET A 1 51.65 0.00 40.07
C MET A 1 51.71 -1.50 39.82
N TYR A 2 50.58 -2.12 39.46
CA TYR A 2 50.53 -3.58 39.24
C TYR A 2 51.07 -3.91 37.86
N ASN A 3 52.14 -4.70 37.83
CA ASN A 3 52.86 -5.10 36.63
C ASN A 3 52.11 -6.27 35.96
N LEU A 4 51.14 -5.96 35.09
CA LEU A 4 50.28 -6.93 34.39
C LEU A 4 50.94 -7.57 33.15
N GLY A 5 52.26 -7.44 32.98
CA GLY A 5 52.95 -7.78 31.72
C GLY A 5 53.43 -9.23 31.54
N HIS A 6 53.38 -10.10 32.57
CA HIS A 6 54.06 -11.40 32.49
C HIS A 6 53.16 -12.64 32.37
N LYS A 7 51.84 -12.52 32.52
CA LYS A 7 50.97 -13.71 32.54
C LYS A 7 50.60 -14.24 31.15
N TYR A 8 50.73 -13.44 30.10
CA TYR A 8 50.20 -13.77 28.76
C TYR A 8 51.22 -13.65 27.63
N SER A 9 52.50 -13.41 27.92
CA SER A 9 53.55 -13.31 26.89
C SER A 9 53.67 -14.58 26.05
N GLN A 10 53.51 -15.76 26.67
CA GLN A 10 53.53 -17.04 25.97
C GLN A 10 52.40 -17.23 24.94
N TRP A 11 51.27 -16.51 25.06
CA TRP A 11 50.21 -16.55 24.06
C TRP A 11 50.54 -15.70 22.82
N LEU A 12 51.35 -14.65 23.00
CA LEU A 12 51.76 -13.75 21.92
C LEU A 12 52.90 -14.33 21.08
N ASP A 13 53.74 -15.20 21.66
CA ASP A 13 54.88 -15.82 20.99
C ASP A 13 54.53 -17.14 20.27
N GLY A 14 53.25 -17.55 20.29
CA GLY A 14 52.77 -18.74 19.58
C GLY A 14 52.65 -18.49 18.07
N TYR A 15 53.48 -19.15 17.27
CA TYR A 15 53.34 -19.15 15.82
C TYR A 15 52.07 -19.92 15.40
N PHE A 16 51.07 -19.21 14.88
CA PHE A 16 49.87 -19.83 14.31
C PHE A 16 50.13 -20.18 12.84
N SER A 17 50.38 -21.47 12.57
CA SER A 17 50.35 -21.99 11.20
C SER A 17 48.91 -22.28 10.83
N PHE A 18 48.38 -21.59 9.83
CA PHE A 18 47.18 -22.05 9.15
C PHE A 18 47.65 -23.10 8.14
N ASP A 19 47.42 -24.37 8.43
CA ASP A 19 47.59 -25.39 7.41
C ASP A 19 46.71 -25.01 6.22
N ASP A 20 47.39 -24.77 5.09
CA ASP A 20 46.80 -24.42 3.82
C ASP A 20 45.63 -25.35 3.55
N ILE A 21 44.40 -24.80 3.60
CA ILE A 21 43.20 -25.56 3.31
C ILE A 21 43.34 -25.98 1.86
N MET A 22 43.67 -27.25 1.64
CA MET A 22 43.74 -27.86 0.33
C MET A 22 42.55 -27.41 -0.51
N THR A 23 42.86 -26.76 -1.62
CA THR A 23 41.90 -26.27 -2.59
C THR A 23 41.18 -27.45 -3.25
N HIS A 24 40.15 -27.96 -2.59
CA HIS A 24 39.14 -28.76 -3.27
C HIS A 24 38.49 -27.86 -4.32
N THR A 25 38.79 -28.14 -5.59
CA THR A 25 38.17 -27.51 -6.74
C THR A 25 36.65 -27.73 -6.69
N PRO A 26 35.80 -26.66 -6.66
CA PRO A 26 34.37 -26.87 -6.65
C PRO A 26 33.87 -27.05 -8.08
N THR A 27 33.58 -28.30 -8.43
CA THR A 27 32.60 -28.67 -9.46
C THR A 27 31.26 -28.00 -9.14
N THR A 28 30.75 -27.19 -10.06
CA THR A 28 29.50 -26.40 -10.00
C THR A 28 29.46 -25.31 -8.92
N ALA A 29 29.62 -24.05 -9.35
CA ALA A 29 29.57 -22.86 -8.53
C ALA A 29 28.20 -22.66 -7.84
N LYS A 30 28.02 -23.27 -6.66
CA LYS A 30 27.02 -22.81 -5.71
C LYS A 30 27.51 -21.47 -5.18
N ALA A 31 26.72 -20.41 -5.37
CA ALA A 31 27.06 -19.06 -4.91
C ALA A 31 27.37 -19.09 -3.41
N VAL A 32 28.64 -18.88 -3.06
CA VAL A 32 29.09 -18.80 -1.67
C VAL A 32 28.57 -17.48 -1.09
N GLY A 33 27.77 -17.55 -0.03
CA GLY A 33 27.25 -16.38 0.68
C GLY A 33 25.76 -16.44 1.04
N ARG A 34 25.23 -15.31 1.52
CA ARG A 34 23.81 -15.18 1.89
C ARG A 34 22.91 -15.40 0.65
N PRO A 35 21.86 -16.24 0.74
CA PRO A 35 20.92 -16.44 -0.36
C PRO A 35 20.34 -15.13 -0.88
N THR A 36 20.41 -14.92 -2.19
CA THR A 36 19.85 -13.72 -2.83
C THR A 36 18.34 -13.91 -3.03
N LYS A 37 17.55 -13.03 -2.42
CA LYS A 37 16.10 -12.98 -2.68
C LYS A 37 15.82 -12.55 -4.11
N ARG A 38 14.70 -13.02 -4.67
CA ARG A 38 14.15 -12.53 -5.94
C ARG A 38 13.90 -11.02 -5.86
N PHE A 39 13.89 -10.35 -7.01
CA PHE A 39 13.68 -8.90 -7.04
C PHE A 39 12.33 -8.52 -6.41
N SER A 40 11.25 -9.25 -6.71
CA SER A 40 9.91 -9.03 -6.14
C SER A 40 9.87 -9.09 -4.62
N GLU A 41 10.58 -10.05 -4.02
CA GLU A 41 10.60 -10.37 -2.58
C GLU A 41 11.61 -9.54 -1.77
N SER A 42 12.40 -8.71 -2.43
CA SER A 42 13.40 -7.87 -1.78
C SER A 42 12.78 -6.60 -1.18
N SER A 43 13.41 -6.06 -0.13
CA SER A 43 13.03 -4.76 0.44
C SER A 43 13.31 -3.61 -0.53
N ASP A 44 12.60 -2.49 -0.38
CA ASP A 44 12.74 -1.34 -1.26
C ASP A 44 14.16 -0.76 -1.28
N VAL A 45 14.84 -0.74 -0.13
CA VAL A 45 16.25 -0.32 -0.03
C VAL A 45 17.15 -1.21 -0.91
N THR A 46 16.92 -2.52 -0.89
CA THR A 46 17.69 -3.48 -1.70
C THR A 46 17.35 -3.33 -3.19
N LYS A 47 16.07 -3.13 -3.53
CA LYS A 47 15.63 -2.88 -4.91
C LYS A 47 16.30 -1.63 -5.48
N ARG A 48 16.29 -0.52 -4.74
CA ARG A 48 16.96 0.74 -5.12
C ARG A 48 18.45 0.54 -5.39
N ARG A 49 19.16 -0.18 -4.49
CA ARG A 49 20.58 -0.50 -4.69
C ARG A 49 20.83 -1.34 -5.94
N ARG A 50 19.96 -2.33 -6.20
CA ARG A 50 20.07 -3.21 -7.39
C ARG A 50 19.81 -2.48 -8.72
N ILE A 51 18.90 -1.50 -8.73
CA ILE A 51 18.59 -0.73 -9.95
C ILE A 51 19.47 0.50 -10.14
N HIS A 52 20.44 0.77 -9.25
CA HIS A 52 21.25 1.99 -9.30
C HIS A 52 21.90 2.21 -10.68
N THR A 53 22.45 1.15 -11.27
CA THR A 53 23.07 1.17 -12.60
C THR A 53 22.06 1.44 -13.73
N LEU A 54 20.77 1.15 -13.53
CA LEU A 54 19.72 1.46 -14.50
C LEU A 54 19.34 2.94 -14.45
N LEU A 55 19.53 3.62 -13.31
CA LEU A 55 19.21 5.05 -13.17
C LEU A 55 20.19 5.96 -13.91
N GLU A 56 21.34 5.44 -14.35
CA GLU A 56 22.30 6.16 -15.21
C GLU A 56 21.75 6.36 -16.63
N LYS A 57 20.75 5.55 -17.03
CA LYS A 57 20.12 5.62 -18.35
C LYS A 57 19.02 6.67 -18.41
N SER A 58 18.70 7.11 -19.63
CA SER A 58 17.62 8.10 -19.81
C SER A 58 16.24 7.49 -19.53
N ALA A 59 15.28 8.33 -19.13
CA ALA A 59 13.91 7.88 -18.92
C ALA A 59 13.28 7.31 -20.20
N GLU A 60 13.66 7.85 -21.36
CA GLU A 60 13.22 7.37 -22.68
C GLU A 60 13.71 5.95 -22.94
N GLU A 61 15.01 5.67 -22.75
CA GLU A 61 15.59 4.34 -22.91
C GLU A 61 14.94 3.31 -21.96
N LEU A 62 14.71 3.69 -20.72
CA LEU A 62 14.06 2.84 -19.72
C LEU A 62 12.60 2.55 -20.09
N SER A 63 11.87 3.54 -20.59
CA SER A 63 10.49 3.37 -21.04
C SER A 63 10.41 2.43 -22.25
N PHE A 64 11.34 2.55 -23.21
CA PHE A 64 11.40 1.70 -24.38
C PHE A 64 11.81 0.27 -24.03
N ALA A 65 12.78 0.09 -23.14
CA ALA A 65 13.15 -1.24 -22.64
C ALA A 65 11.96 -1.91 -21.93
N THR A 66 11.20 -1.15 -21.13
CA THR A 66 9.97 -1.64 -20.49
C THR A 66 8.93 -2.04 -21.53
N LEU A 67 8.74 -1.23 -22.58
CA LEU A 67 7.85 -1.55 -23.69
C LEU A 67 8.22 -2.87 -24.37
N MET A 68 9.49 -3.05 -24.73
CA MET A 68 9.97 -4.27 -25.39
C MET A 68 9.81 -5.52 -24.51
N THR A 69 10.09 -5.40 -23.21
CA THR A 69 9.93 -6.54 -22.29
C THR A 69 8.46 -6.95 -22.11
N LEU A 70 7.54 -5.99 -22.04
CA LEU A 70 6.09 -6.26 -21.98
C LEU A 70 5.58 -6.91 -23.28
N LEU A 71 6.06 -6.46 -24.44
CA LEU A 71 5.72 -7.06 -25.73
C LEU A 71 6.23 -8.50 -25.84
N ALA A 72 7.47 -8.77 -25.40
CA ALA A 72 8.03 -10.11 -25.36
C ALA A 72 7.24 -11.06 -24.43
N GLN A 73 6.64 -10.52 -23.37
CA GLN A 73 5.74 -11.26 -22.47
C GLN A 73 4.30 -11.40 -23.00
N GLY A 74 3.99 -10.84 -24.18
CA GLY A 74 2.65 -10.87 -24.78
C GLY A 74 1.66 -9.88 -24.15
N LEU A 75 2.10 -9.01 -23.24
CA LEU A 75 1.27 -8.03 -22.51
C LEU A 75 1.04 -6.76 -23.34
N ARG A 76 0.40 -6.91 -24.51
CA ARG A 76 0.21 -5.82 -25.49
C ARG A 76 -0.51 -4.59 -24.92
N THR A 77 -1.56 -4.81 -24.13
CA THR A 77 -2.32 -3.71 -23.51
C THR A 77 -1.46 -2.92 -22.52
N ALA A 78 -0.65 -3.59 -21.71
CA ALA A 78 0.25 -2.92 -20.76
C ALA A 78 1.34 -2.12 -21.49
N ALA A 79 1.91 -2.70 -22.55
CA ALA A 79 2.85 -2.02 -23.44
C ALA A 79 2.25 -0.74 -24.05
N GLU A 80 1.03 -0.82 -24.59
CA GLU A 80 0.32 0.34 -25.15
C GLU A 80 0.06 1.43 -24.10
N MET A 81 -0.27 1.06 -22.87
CA MET A 81 -0.45 2.01 -21.77
C MET A 81 0.85 2.74 -21.43
N VAL A 82 1.97 2.02 -21.33
CA VAL A 82 3.29 2.63 -21.08
C VAL A 82 3.61 3.62 -22.20
N LYS A 83 3.47 3.20 -23.47
CA LYS A 83 3.70 4.05 -24.63
C LYS A 83 2.86 5.34 -24.56
N ARG A 84 1.54 5.23 -24.35
CA ARG A 84 0.62 6.38 -24.27
C ARG A 84 0.95 7.35 -23.13
N VAL A 85 1.39 6.85 -21.98
CA VAL A 85 1.74 7.68 -20.82
C VAL A 85 3.01 8.49 -21.07
N PHE A 86 4.00 7.91 -21.76
CA PHE A 86 5.25 8.60 -22.08
C PHE A 86 5.14 9.55 -23.27
N GLU A 87 4.28 9.26 -24.27
CA GLU A 87 4.10 10.11 -25.46
C GLU A 87 3.26 11.37 -25.21
N CYS A 88 2.35 11.36 -24.24
CA CYS A 88 1.46 12.50 -24.00
C CYS A 88 1.10 12.69 -22.51
N SER A 89 1.48 13.85 -21.97
CA SER A 89 1.19 14.24 -20.58
C SER A 89 -0.31 14.31 -20.27
N GLU A 90 -1.15 14.70 -21.24
CA GLU A 90 -2.60 14.74 -21.07
C GLU A 90 -3.19 13.35 -20.81
N ASN A 91 -2.69 12.33 -21.52
CA ASN A 91 -3.12 10.94 -21.33
C ASN A 91 -2.77 10.43 -19.93
N ALA A 92 -1.60 10.80 -19.40
CA ALA A 92 -1.20 10.45 -18.04
C ALA A 92 -2.14 11.07 -16.98
N GLN A 93 -2.54 12.33 -17.18
CA GLN A 93 -3.50 13.00 -16.29
C GLN A 93 -4.90 12.39 -16.39
N GLN A 94 -5.37 12.09 -17.61
CA GLN A 94 -6.65 11.41 -17.83
C GLN A 94 -6.66 10.03 -17.18
N LEU A 95 -5.59 9.25 -17.34
CA LEU A 95 -5.44 7.95 -16.69
C LEU A 95 -5.46 8.08 -15.16
N LYS A 96 -4.74 9.05 -14.59
CA LYS A 96 -4.80 9.36 -13.15
C LYS A 96 -6.21 9.70 -12.70
N LYS A 97 -6.94 10.55 -13.46
CA LYS A 97 -8.34 10.91 -13.18
C LYS A 97 -9.26 9.69 -13.22
N ALA A 98 -9.15 8.86 -14.26
CA ALA A 98 -9.95 7.65 -14.41
C ALA A 98 -9.71 6.65 -13.25
N ILE A 99 -8.46 6.42 -12.86
CA ILE A 99 -8.11 5.57 -11.71
C ILE A 99 -8.68 6.14 -10.41
N THR A 100 -8.56 7.45 -10.21
CA THR A 100 -9.06 8.11 -8.99
C THR A 100 -10.58 8.11 -8.93
N GLN A 101 -11.26 8.35 -10.05
CA GLN A 101 -12.72 8.34 -10.15
C GLN A 101 -13.30 6.95 -9.86
N ARG A 102 -12.67 5.88 -10.38
CA ARG A 102 -13.07 4.50 -10.08
C ARG A 102 -13.00 4.15 -8.59
N LYS A 103 -12.17 4.86 -7.82
CA LYS A 103 -12.00 4.65 -6.37
C LYS A 103 -12.92 5.50 -5.50
N LYS A 104 -13.77 6.36 -6.08
CA LYS A 104 -14.70 7.17 -5.29
C LYS A 104 -15.81 6.26 -4.76
N SER A 105 -15.68 5.85 -3.50
CA SER A 105 -16.81 5.30 -2.75
C SER A 105 -17.88 6.39 -2.58
N PRO A 106 -19.16 6.03 -2.51
CA PRO A 106 -20.21 6.98 -2.20
C PRO A 106 -19.93 7.69 -0.87
N ILE A 107 -20.27 8.97 -0.81
CA ILE A 107 -20.10 9.80 0.37
C ILE A 107 -21.23 9.44 1.34
N LYS A 108 -20.87 9.09 2.58
CA LYS A 108 -21.86 8.82 3.63
C LYS A 108 -22.54 10.12 4.05
N LEU A 109 -23.85 10.08 4.24
CA LEU A 109 -24.58 11.16 4.90
C LEU A 109 -24.15 11.25 6.36
N THR A 110 -24.10 12.47 6.86
CA THR A 110 -24.01 12.71 8.30
C THR A 110 -25.32 12.32 8.98
N SER A 111 -25.26 12.03 10.29
CA SER A 111 -26.44 11.66 11.08
C SER A 111 -27.55 12.72 11.04
N ASP A 112 -27.19 14.00 10.94
CA ASP A 112 -28.13 15.12 10.88
C ASP A 112 -28.79 15.23 9.50
N GLU A 113 -28.03 15.10 8.41
CA GLU A 113 -28.57 15.08 7.04
C GLU A 113 -29.51 13.88 6.83
N ALA A 114 -29.13 12.73 7.39
CA ALA A 114 -29.96 11.54 7.35
C ALA A 114 -31.25 11.71 8.17
N LEU A 115 -31.19 12.35 9.34
CA LEU A 115 -32.36 12.67 10.16
C LEU A 115 -33.28 13.67 9.44
N ALA A 116 -32.73 14.70 8.81
CA ALA A 116 -33.49 15.65 8.00
C ALA A 116 -34.22 14.93 6.85
N SER A 117 -33.52 14.06 6.12
CA SER A 117 -34.10 13.24 5.05
C SER A 117 -35.19 12.30 5.56
N PHE A 118 -34.99 11.68 6.72
CA PHE A 118 -35.95 10.78 7.36
C PHE A 118 -37.26 11.51 7.70
N VAL A 119 -37.16 12.73 8.26
CA VAL A 119 -38.33 13.56 8.61
C VAL A 119 -39.01 14.10 7.35
N GLN A 120 -38.25 14.68 6.41
CA GLN A 120 -38.79 15.30 5.20
C GLN A 120 -39.54 14.30 4.31
N LYS A 121 -39.01 13.08 4.19
CA LYS A 121 -39.61 12.01 3.39
C LYS A 121 -40.64 11.19 4.15
N LYS A 122 -40.91 11.52 5.42
CA LYS A 122 -41.86 10.82 6.31
C LYS A 122 -41.63 9.31 6.33
N LEU A 123 -40.35 8.90 6.39
CA LEU A 123 -40.00 7.48 6.37
C LEU A 123 -40.39 6.81 7.69
N THR A 124 -40.88 5.58 7.59
CA THR A 124 -40.99 4.69 8.75
C THR A 124 -39.61 4.09 9.09
N LYS A 125 -39.44 3.61 10.32
CA LYS A 125 -38.22 2.88 10.74
C LYS A 125 -37.90 1.72 9.79
N ASN A 126 -38.90 0.93 9.43
CA ASN A 126 -38.71 -0.26 8.59
C ASN A 126 -38.28 0.12 7.16
N GLN A 127 -38.88 1.16 6.58
CA GLN A 127 -38.47 1.70 5.28
C GLN A 127 -37.04 2.23 5.31
N TYR A 128 -36.67 2.97 6.37
CA TYR A 128 -35.32 3.48 6.50
C TYR A 128 -34.29 2.36 6.60
N VAL A 129 -34.55 1.35 7.44
CA VAL A 129 -33.68 0.18 7.58
C VAL A 129 -33.57 -0.58 6.26
N ALA A 130 -34.68 -0.77 5.54
CA ALA A 130 -34.69 -1.43 4.23
C ALA A 130 -33.81 -0.69 3.22
N ILE A 131 -33.95 0.64 3.10
CA ILE A 131 -33.12 1.48 2.24
C ILE A 131 -31.65 1.36 2.63
N HIS A 132 -31.33 1.48 3.92
CA HIS A 132 -29.96 1.34 4.42
C HIS A 132 -29.35 -0.03 4.08
N THR A 133 -30.10 -1.12 4.27
CA THR A 133 -29.64 -2.47 3.94
C THR A 133 -29.43 -2.64 2.44
N GLU A 134 -30.37 -2.17 1.62
CA GLU A 134 -30.30 -2.24 0.17
C GLU A 134 -29.07 -1.48 -0.35
N THR A 135 -28.89 -0.22 0.05
CA THR A 135 -27.75 0.58 -0.39
C THR A 135 -26.42 -0.05 0.06
N LYS A 136 -26.36 -0.60 1.27
CA LYS A 136 -25.18 -1.31 1.77
C LYS A 136 -24.85 -2.56 0.96
N THR A 137 -25.86 -3.34 0.54
CA THR A 137 -25.64 -4.52 -0.33
C THR A 137 -25.13 -4.14 -1.72
N HIS A 138 -25.48 -2.95 -2.21
CA HIS A 138 -25.00 -2.42 -3.50
C HIS A 138 -23.65 -1.68 -3.40
N ASN A 139 -22.85 -1.94 -2.36
CA ASN A 139 -21.58 -1.25 -2.07
C ASN A 139 -21.73 0.28 -1.94
N ALA A 140 -22.94 0.74 -1.62
CA ALA A 140 -23.28 2.13 -1.45
C ALA A 140 -23.66 2.42 0.00
N ASP A 141 -22.67 2.47 0.89
CA ASP A 141 -22.86 2.72 2.32
C ASP A 141 -23.16 4.21 2.60
N ILE A 142 -24.23 4.72 1.99
CA ILE A 142 -24.61 6.13 1.94
C ILE A 142 -25.32 6.56 3.24
N PHE A 143 -26.24 5.74 3.73
CA PHE A 143 -27.06 6.09 4.89
C PHE A 143 -26.39 5.64 6.19
N PRO A 144 -26.42 6.44 7.27
CA PRO A 144 -25.99 6.00 8.58
C PRO A 144 -26.94 4.95 9.17
N THR A 145 -26.50 4.32 10.24
CA THR A 145 -27.34 3.34 10.93
C THR A 145 -28.50 4.01 11.66
N HIS A 146 -29.61 3.28 11.85
CA HIS A 146 -30.75 3.80 12.60
C HIS A 146 -30.38 4.20 14.05
N ALA A 147 -29.35 3.57 14.64
CA ALA A 147 -28.85 3.94 15.97
C ALA A 147 -28.26 5.36 15.98
N GLU A 148 -27.46 5.72 14.98
CA GLU A 148 -26.88 7.06 14.82
C GLU A 148 -27.95 8.13 14.63
N LEU A 149 -29.02 7.80 13.89
CA LEU A 149 -30.21 8.64 13.77
C LEU A 149 -30.91 8.90 15.10
N LEU A 150 -31.01 7.89 15.97
CA LEU A 150 -31.61 8.08 17.29
C LEU A 150 -30.77 9.01 18.16
N PHE A 151 -29.44 8.94 18.07
CA PHE A 151 -28.55 9.87 18.76
C PHE A 151 -28.73 11.31 18.25
N ALA A 152 -28.77 11.50 16.92
CA ALA A 152 -29.06 12.80 16.32
C ALA A 152 -30.43 13.33 16.77
N LYS A 153 -31.46 12.47 16.72
CA LYS A 153 -32.82 12.82 17.17
C LYS A 153 -32.83 13.28 18.62
N LYS A 154 -32.17 12.56 19.53
CA LYS A 154 -32.06 12.93 20.95
C LYS A 154 -31.35 14.27 21.15
N ARG A 155 -30.31 14.55 20.35
CA ARG A 155 -29.58 15.82 20.40
C ARG A 155 -30.44 17.02 20.01
N CYS A 156 -31.38 16.85 19.08
CA CYS A 156 -32.29 17.93 18.65
C CYS A 156 -33.32 18.32 19.72
N PHE A 157 -33.67 17.42 20.65
CA PHE A 157 -34.59 17.74 21.74
C PHE A 157 -33.80 18.31 22.93
N SER A 158 -33.86 19.64 23.12
CA SER A 158 -33.38 20.25 24.36
C SER A 158 -34.30 19.83 25.53
N ARG A 159 -33.73 19.73 26.75
CA ARG A 159 -34.47 19.35 27.97
C ARG A 159 -35.65 20.27 28.31
N ASN A 160 -35.74 21.44 27.68
CA ASN A 160 -36.77 22.45 27.97
C ASN A 160 -38.11 22.21 27.25
N CYS A 161 -38.21 21.24 26.33
CA CYS A 161 -39.44 20.99 25.58
C CYS A 161 -40.28 19.81 26.11
N ILE A 162 -39.88 19.16 27.22
CA ILE A 162 -40.57 17.98 27.78
C ILE A 162 -41.54 18.38 28.93
N ALA A 163 -41.54 19.64 29.38
CA ALA A 163 -42.26 20.06 30.58
C ALA A 163 -43.68 20.64 30.37
N VAL A 164 -44.34 20.38 29.24
CA VAL A 164 -45.72 20.88 29.03
C VAL A 164 -46.60 19.80 28.41
N VAL A 165 -46.79 18.68 29.13
CA VAL A 165 -48.07 17.95 29.23
C VAL A 165 -47.95 17.03 30.45
N ALA A 166 -48.39 17.51 31.61
CA ALA A 166 -48.78 16.68 32.76
C ALA A 166 -49.96 17.39 33.45
#